data_AF-H5ZVW7-F1
#
_entry.id   AF-H5ZVW7-F1
#
_cell.length_a   1.000
_cell.length_b   1.000
_cell.length_c   1.000
_cell.angle_alpha   90.00
_cell.angle_beta   90.00
_cell.angle_gamma   90.00
#
_symmetry.space_group_name_H-M   'P 1'
#
loop_
_entity.id
_entity.type
_entity.pdbx_description
1 polymer ?
#
loop_
_entity_poly.entity_id
_entity_poly.type
_entity_poly.pdbx_seq_one_letter_code
_entity_poly.pdbx_strand_id
1 'polypeptide(L)' 'PDVRIDTRLNKAVWSKGVRNVPYRMRVRLSRKRNEDEDSPNKLYTLVTYVPVTTCKGLQTVNVDEN' A
#
# COMPACT_ATOMS: atom_id res chain seq x y z
N PRO A 1 8.30 9.93 9.65
CA PRO A 1 7.02 9.48 9.06
C PRO A 1 7.00 7.93 9.01
N ASP A 2 6.04 7.30 9.68
CA ASP A 2 5.91 5.83 9.75
C ASP A 2 5.10 5.30 8.56
N VAL A 3 5.71 4.44 7.73
CA VAL A 3 5.09 3.82 6.56
C VAL A 3 5.29 2.31 6.63
N ARG A 4 4.17 1.58 6.69
CA ARG A 4 4.15 0.11 6.80
C ARG A 4 3.63 -0.48 5.50
N ILE A 5 4.35 -1.45 4.96
CA ILE A 5 4.00 -2.12 3.71
C ILE A 5 3.43 -3.50 4.03
N ASP A 6 2.22 -3.78 3.53
CA ASP A 6 1.61 -5.10 3.67
C ASP A 6 2.43 -6.16 2.91
N THR A 7 2.53 -7.35 3.49
CA THR A 7 3.25 -8.50 2.91
C THR A 7 2.70 -8.91 1.55
N ARG A 8 1.39 -8.73 1.30
CA ARG A 8 0.77 -9.02 -0.01
C ARG A 8 1.26 -8.06 -1.09
N LEU A 9 1.51 -6.80 -0.73
CA LEU A 9 2.12 -5.84 -1.65
C LEU A 9 3.54 -6.25 -2.00
N ASN A 10 4.34 -6.65 -1.01
CA ASN A 10 5.69 -7.14 -1.26
C ASN A 10 5.68 -8.36 -2.21
N LYS A 11 4.80 -9.34 -1.95
CA LYS A 11 4.64 -10.52 -2.83
C LYS A 11 4.22 -10.12 -4.25
N ALA A 12 3.33 -9.14 -4.41
CA ALA A 12 2.88 -8.67 -5.72
C ALA A 12 4.01 -7.99 -6.50
N VAL A 13 4.84 -7.18 -5.83
CA VAL A 13 6.01 -6.50 -6.42
C VAL A 13 7.00 -7.53 -6.97
N TRP A 14 7.30 -8.57 -6.19
CA TRP A 14 8.28 -9.59 -6.56
C TRP A 14 7.70 -10.79 -7.33
N SER A 15 6.42 -10.75 -7.71
CA SER A 15 5.72 -11.88 -8.35
C SER A 15 6.35 -12.35 -9.67
N LYS A 16 7.06 -11.46 -10.37
CA LYS A 16 7.77 -11.74 -11.64
C LYS A 16 9.29 -11.78 -11.48
N GLY A 17 9.78 -11.82 -10.24
CA GLY A 17 11.21 -11.76 -9.90
C GLY A 17 11.81 -10.36 -9.99
N VAL A 18 13.10 -10.25 -9.64
CA VAL A 18 13.80 -8.96 -9.50
C VAL A 18 13.98 -8.18 -10.80
N ARG A 19 14.07 -8.86 -11.95
CA ARG A 19 14.32 -8.22 -13.25
C ARG A 19 13.05 -7.67 -13.91
N ASN A 20 11.87 -8.21 -13.59
CA ASN A 20 10.62 -7.95 -14.32
C ASN A 20 9.52 -7.37 -13.42
N VAL A 21 9.88 -6.41 -12.55
CA VAL A 21 8.93 -5.75 -11.64
C VAL A 21 7.83 -5.04 -12.44
N PRO A 22 6.54 -5.09 -12.02
CA PRO A 22 5.47 -4.41 -12.72
C PRO A 22 5.69 -2.89 -12.84
N TYR A 23 5.48 -2.33 -14.04
CA TYR A 23 5.62 -0.87 -14.28
C TYR A 23 4.59 -0.01 -13.53
N ARG A 24 3.41 -0.57 -13.23
CA ARG A 24 2.32 0.12 -12.51
C ARG A 24 1.65 -0.85 -11.56
N MET A 25 1.28 -0.35 -10.39
CA MET A 25 0.57 -1.12 -9.38
C MET A 25 -0.48 -0.24 -8.70
N ARG A 26 -1.66 -0.83 -8.46
CA ARG A 26 -2.71 -0.16 -7.69
C ARG A 26 -2.51 -0.47 -6.21
N VAL A 27 -2.44 0.58 -5.41
CA VAL A 27 -2.27 0.50 -3.96
C VAL A 27 -3.35 1.31 -3.26
N ARG A 28 -3.70 0.90 -2.04
CA ARG A 28 -4.53 1.67 -1.12
C ARG A 28 -3.65 2.14 0.04
N LEU A 29 -3.74 3.43 0.33
CA LEU A 29 -3.06 4.08 1.44
C LEU A 29 -4.09 4.32 2.54
N SER A 30 -3.88 3.75 3.72
CA SER A 30 -4.73 3.97 4.89
C SER A 30 -3.90 4.61 5.99
N ARG A 31 -4.32 5.77 6.48
CA ARG A 31 -3.67 6.47 7.59
C ARG A 31 -4.36 6.07 8.89
N LYS A 32 -3.66 5.38 9.79
CA LYS A 32 -4.20 4.82 11.03
C LYS A 32 -3.50 5.41 12.26
N ARG A 33 -4.17 5.36 13.41
CA ARG A 33 -3.56 5.68 14.71
C ARG A 33 -2.56 4.60 15.08
N ASN A 34 -1.43 5.04 15.61
CA ASN A 34 -0.45 4.14 16.18
C ASN A 34 -0.87 3.80 17.62
N GLU A 35 -0.86 2.52 17.95
CA GLU A 35 -1.20 2.01 19.29
C GLU A 35 0.05 1.91 20.19
N ASP A 36 1.23 2.02 19.59
CA ASP A 36 2.50 2.06 20.31
C ASP A 36 2.71 3.45 20.94
N GLU A 37 2.56 3.51 22.27
CA GLU A 37 2.68 4.74 23.07
C GLU A 37 4.09 5.33 23.05
N ASP A 38 5.12 4.48 22.87
CA ASP A 38 6.51 4.90 22.81
C ASP A 38 6.92 5.40 21.42
N SER A 39 6.04 5.25 20.43
CA SER A 39 6.35 5.66 19.07
C SER A 39 6.40 7.20 18.95
N PRO A 40 7.45 7.77 18.32
CA PRO A 40 7.49 9.20 18.05
C PRO A 40 6.42 9.66 17.05
N ASN A 41 5.74 8.73 16.36
CA ASN A 41 4.67 9.04 15.40
C ASN A 41 3.31 8.54 15.91
N LYS A 42 2.38 9.47 16.17
CA LYS A 42 0.97 9.18 16.55
C LYS A 42 0.16 8.47 15.45
N LEU A 43 0.62 8.55 14.20
CA LEU A 43 -0.07 8.03 13.02
C LEU A 43 0.94 7.29 12.14
N TYR A 44 0.48 6.23 11.50
CA TYR A 44 1.23 5.52 10.47
C TYR A 44 0.39 5.33 9.20
N THR A 45 1.06 5.18 8.06
CA THR A 45 0.40 4.87 6.80
C THR A 45 0.61 3.40 6.48
N LEU A 46 -0.48 2.64 6.35
CA LEU A 46 -0.46 1.27 5.85
C LEU A 46 -0.69 1.28 4.33
N VAL A 47 0.26 0.70 3.59
CA VAL A 47 0.17 0.53 2.13
C VAL A 47 -0.25 -0.91 1.85
N THR A 48 -1.39 -1.07 1.19
CA THR A 48 -1.95 -2.38 0.81
C THR A 48 -2.07 -2.52 -0.69
N TYR A 49 -1.94 -3.75 -1.18
CA TYR A 49 -2.12 -4.07 -2.60
C TYR A 49 -3.60 -4.14 -2.94
N VAL A 50 -3.99 -3.53 -4.07
CA VAL A 50 -5.34 -3.63 -4.61
C VAL A 50 -5.27 -4.44 -5.91
N PRO A 51 -5.79 -5.68 -5.94
CA PRO A 51 -5.81 -6.46 -7.17
C PRO A 51 -6.74 -5.80 -8.19
N VAL A 52 -6.18 -5.43 -9.34
CA VAL A 52 -6.91 -4.90 -10.50
C VAL A 52 -6.42 -5.59 -11.76
N THR A 53 -7.31 -5.77 -12.73
CA THR A 53 -6.97 -6.36 -14.04
C THR A 53 -6.09 -5.42 -14.87
N THR A 54 -6.29 -4.10 -14.76
CA THR A 54 -5.47 -3.08 -15.40
C THR A 54 -5.30 -1.85 -14.51
N CYS A 55 -4.09 -1.27 -14.53
CA CYS A 55 -3.82 0.01 -13.88
C CYS A 55 -4.02 1.21 -14.82
N LYS A 56 -4.31 0.97 -16.11
CA LYS A 56 -4.44 2.05 -17.11
C LYS A 56 -5.81 2.74 -16.95
N GLY A 57 -5.81 4.07 -16.95
CA GLY A 57 -7.04 4.87 -16.88
C GLY A 57 -7.61 5.06 -15.46
N LEU A 58 -7.06 4.39 -14.45
CA LEU A 58 -7.47 4.58 -13.07
C LEU A 58 -6.83 5.85 -12.48
N GLN A 59 -7.65 6.73 -11.90
CA GLN A 59 -7.20 7.91 -11.17
C GLN A 59 -7.16 7.65 -9.66
N THR A 60 -6.59 8.58 -8.91
CA THR A 60 -6.64 8.57 -7.44
C THR A 60 -8.09 8.76 -7.00
N VAL A 61 -8.55 7.91 -6.09
CA VAL A 61 -9.90 7.99 -5.52
C VAL A 61 -9.80 7.88 -4.01
N ASN A 62 -10.68 8.59 -3.31
CA ASN A 62 -10.88 8.39 -1.89
C ASN A 62 -11.62 7.06 -1.68
N VAL A 63 -11.30 6.37 -0.60
CA VAL A 63 -11.95 5.11 -0.24
C VAL A 63 -12.58 5.30 1.13
N ASP A 64 -13.88 5.10 1.21
CA ASP A 64 -14.62 5.19 2.47
C ASP A 64 -14.27 4.00 3.37
N GLU A 65 -14.20 4.26 4.68
CA GLU A 65 -14.10 3.24 5.71
C GLU A 65 -15.53 2.86 6.11
N ASN A 66 -16.03 1.75 5.55
CA ASN A 66 -17.23 1.08 6.07
C ASN A 66 -16.92 0.30 7.34
#